data_AF-A0A5J4N4Y0-F1
#
_entry.id   AF-A0A5J4N4Y0-F1
#
_cell.length_a   1.000
_cell.length_b   1.000
_cell.length_c   1.000
_cell.angle_alpha   90.00
_cell.angle_beta   90.00
_cell.angle_gamma   90.00
#
_symmetry.space_group_name_H-M   'P 1'
#
loop_
_entity.id
_entity.type
_entity.pdbx_description
1 polymer ?
#
loop_
_entity_poly.entity_id
_entity_poly.type
_entity_poly.pdbx_seq_one_letter_code
_entity_poly.pdbx_strand_id
1 'polypeptide(L)'
;FSGFVFYHFLYGKEENIVFPISLKLSDINSDVYGHVGEDIIAKSLAKRVRVLCMIMTFPAHHEEKAVAVRDTWASRCNAHIFLSSVVNRTLPSVAAVVNESREALWDKMKFAIHFAAKNYAVDYDFFLKADDDTFVVVENLRKLLANHSPEDPFIMGRRFRPYVKQGYLSGGGGYVMSRAALLNIHMGLLREKECAGNESGGAEDVRIGKCAEVVGVRLIDSLDPFGLERFHPFGPSYMMSKVALTSTTWFEKYNYHKISTVS
;
A
#
# COMPACT_ATOMS: atom_id res chain seq x y z
N PHE A 1 -12.62 -0.58 7.19
CA PHE A 1 -12.76 -1.76 6.32
C PHE A 1 -11.38 -2.36 6.40
N SER A 2 -11.18 -3.40 7.21
CA SER A 2 -9.83 -3.92 7.45
C SER A 2 -9.29 -4.54 6.17
N GLY A 3 -8.31 -3.95 5.51
CA GLY A 3 -7.69 -4.53 4.31
C GLY A 3 -6.44 -5.35 4.62
N PHE A 4 -5.95 -6.09 3.63
CA PHE A 4 -4.65 -6.74 3.73
C PHE A 4 -3.98 -6.90 2.37
N VAL A 5 -2.65 -6.98 2.37
CA VAL A 5 -1.84 -7.24 1.18
C VAL A 5 -1.26 -8.64 1.27
N PHE A 6 -1.71 -9.55 0.40
CA PHE A 6 -1.27 -10.95 0.38
C PHE A 6 -0.76 -11.36 -1.00
N TYR A 7 0.11 -12.37 -1.02
CA TYR A 7 0.49 -13.11 -2.21
C TYR A 7 0.50 -14.60 -1.85
N HIS A 8 -0.04 -15.42 -2.74
CA HIS A 8 -0.06 -16.87 -2.59
C HIS A 8 1.36 -17.45 -2.74
N PHE A 9 1.85 -18.17 -1.73
CA PHE A 9 3.08 -18.96 -1.85
C PHE A 9 2.85 -20.06 -2.90
N LEU A 10 3.54 -19.96 -4.04
CA LEU A 10 3.69 -21.10 -4.93
C LEU A 10 5.15 -21.49 -5.00
N TYR A 11 5.38 -22.67 -4.44
CA TYR A 11 6.54 -23.52 -4.62
C TYR A 11 7.05 -23.48 -6.07
N GLY A 12 8.37 -23.34 -6.19
CA GLY A 12 9.17 -23.83 -7.31
C GLY A 12 8.69 -23.45 -8.71
N LYS A 13 9.00 -22.24 -9.16
CA LYS A 13 9.35 -22.02 -10.57
C LYS A 13 10.47 -20.99 -10.65
N GLU A 14 11.53 -21.38 -11.33
CA GLU A 14 12.76 -20.62 -11.56
C GLU A 14 12.44 -19.26 -12.17
N GLU A 15 12.42 -18.22 -11.34
CA GLU A 15 12.75 -16.88 -11.81
C GLU A 15 14.26 -16.73 -11.68
N ASN A 16 14.92 -16.22 -12.73
CA ASN A 16 16.37 -15.95 -12.77
C ASN A 16 16.75 -14.85 -11.77
N ILE A 17 16.70 -15.18 -10.49
CA ILE A 17 17.24 -14.37 -9.41
C ILE A 17 18.69 -14.83 -9.25
N VAL A 18 19.63 -13.99 -9.67
CA VAL A 18 21.04 -14.20 -9.39
C VAL A 18 21.22 -14.16 -7.88
N PHE A 19 21.43 -15.34 -7.27
CA PHE A 19 21.66 -15.47 -5.84
C PHE A 19 23.00 -14.85 -5.47
N PRO A 20 23.07 -13.96 -4.47
CA PRO A 20 24.34 -13.62 -3.86
C PRO A 20 24.89 -14.88 -3.15
N ILE A 21 26.09 -15.26 -3.55
CA ILE A 21 26.81 -16.48 -3.18
C ILE A 21 26.86 -16.65 -1.65
N SER A 22 26.14 -17.64 -1.11
CA SER A 22 26.46 -18.35 0.14
C SER A 22 25.52 -19.54 0.47
N LEU A 23 24.45 -19.79 -0.30
CA LEU A 23 23.55 -20.93 -0.04
C LEU A 23 24.12 -22.22 -0.64
N LYS A 24 24.34 -23.25 0.19
CA LYS A 24 24.78 -24.56 -0.27
C LYS A 24 23.56 -25.37 -0.73
N LEU A 25 23.73 -26.15 -1.80
CA LEU A 25 22.69 -27.03 -2.36
C LEU A 25 22.13 -28.04 -1.33
N SER A 26 22.93 -28.41 -0.32
CA SER A 26 22.52 -29.29 0.78
C SER A 26 21.41 -28.70 1.64
N ASP A 27 21.42 -27.38 1.81
CA ASP A 27 20.50 -26.68 2.72
C ASP A 27 19.09 -26.58 2.10
N ILE A 28 19.03 -26.60 0.76
CA ILE A 28 17.80 -26.57 -0.04
C ILE A 28 17.10 -27.95 -0.01
N ASN A 29 17.85 -29.05 -0.04
CA ASN A 29 17.29 -30.40 -0.06
C ASN A 29 16.73 -30.88 1.30
N SER A 30 17.11 -30.24 2.42
CA SER A 30 16.58 -30.55 3.76
C SER A 30 15.39 -29.68 4.17
N ASP A 31 14.98 -28.74 3.32
CA ASP A 31 13.98 -27.75 3.66
C ASP A 31 12.55 -28.26 3.41
N VAL A 32 11.99 -28.88 4.43
CA VAL A 32 10.61 -29.42 4.41
C VAL A 32 9.56 -28.32 4.17
N TYR A 33 9.89 -27.05 4.44
CA TYR A 33 8.94 -25.92 4.41
C TYR A 33 9.25 -24.85 3.35
N GLY A 34 10.41 -24.89 2.68
CA GLY A 34 10.78 -23.98 1.59
C GLY A 34 11.20 -22.57 2.02
N HIS A 35 11.61 -22.37 3.29
CA HIS A 35 11.98 -21.07 3.85
C HIS A 35 13.49 -20.74 3.81
N VAL A 36 14.34 -21.68 3.39
CA VAL A 36 15.79 -21.51 3.36
C VAL A 36 16.17 -20.42 2.34
N GLY A 37 16.77 -19.35 2.84
CA GLY A 37 17.20 -18.20 2.05
C GLY A 37 16.17 -17.08 1.90
N GLU A 38 14.92 -17.26 2.33
CA GLU A 38 13.89 -16.21 2.25
C GLU A 38 14.26 -14.98 3.08
N ASP A 39 14.80 -15.18 4.29
CA ASP A 39 15.29 -14.08 5.13
C ASP A 39 16.45 -13.30 4.47
N ILE A 40 17.33 -14.00 3.75
CA ILE A 40 18.44 -13.38 3.00
C ILE A 40 17.87 -12.53 1.85
N ILE A 41 16.90 -13.06 1.11
CA ILE A 41 16.22 -12.36 0.03
C ILE A 41 15.47 -11.15 0.59
N ALA A 42 14.72 -11.30 1.68
CA ALA A 42 13.99 -10.23 2.34
C ALA A 42 14.92 -9.10 2.80
N LYS A 43 16.05 -9.44 3.46
CA LYS A 43 17.07 -8.48 3.87
C LYS A 43 17.74 -7.77 2.68
N SER A 44 18.01 -8.50 1.60
CA SER A 44 18.56 -7.94 0.37
C SER A 44 17.57 -6.96 -0.29
N LEU A 45 16.30 -7.36 -0.38
CA LEU A 45 15.23 -6.51 -0.90
C LEU A 45 15.01 -5.27 -0.02
N ALA A 46 15.08 -5.39 1.30
CA ALA A 46 14.95 -4.26 2.21
C ALA A 46 16.02 -3.17 2.00
N LYS A 47 17.21 -3.55 1.54
CA LYS A 47 18.28 -2.59 1.19
C LYS A 47 18.06 -1.94 -0.18
N ARG A 48 17.46 -2.65 -1.13
CA ARG A 48 17.28 -2.20 -2.53
C ARG A 48 15.95 -1.48 -2.78
N VAL A 49 14.91 -1.82 -2.02
CA VAL A 49 13.55 -1.32 -2.17
C VAL A 49 13.16 -0.64 -0.87
N ARG A 50 13.43 0.67 -0.79
CA ARG A 50 13.21 1.46 0.43
C ARG A 50 11.78 1.95 0.48
N VAL A 51 10.99 1.44 1.43
CA VAL A 51 9.57 1.74 1.57
C VAL A 51 9.32 2.60 2.82
N LEU A 52 8.70 3.77 2.62
CA LEU A 52 8.06 4.53 3.70
C LEU A 52 6.60 4.09 3.83
N CYS A 53 6.20 3.69 5.03
CA CYS A 53 4.81 3.36 5.35
C CYS A 53 4.12 4.55 6.03
N MET A 54 3.05 5.04 5.41
CA MET A 54 2.21 6.13 5.89
C MET A 54 0.88 5.53 6.36
N ILE A 55 0.69 5.44 7.68
CA ILE A 55 -0.46 4.77 8.27
C ILE A 55 -1.47 5.80 8.79
N MET A 56 -2.68 5.80 8.26
CA MET A 56 -3.76 6.64 8.74
C MET A 56 -4.36 6.07 10.03
N THR A 57 -4.47 6.90 11.07
CA THR A 57 -5.08 6.53 12.35
C THR A 57 -5.73 7.74 13.01
N PHE A 58 -6.37 7.57 14.17
CA PHE A 58 -6.91 8.64 14.99
C PHE A 58 -6.71 8.34 16.49
N PRO A 59 -6.79 9.35 17.38
CA PRO A 59 -6.33 9.21 18.78
C PRO A 59 -6.89 8.01 19.53
N ALA A 60 -8.19 7.69 19.37
CA ALA A 60 -8.80 6.57 20.08
C ALA A 60 -8.26 5.19 19.64
N HIS A 61 -7.61 5.09 18.47
CA HIS A 61 -6.99 3.87 17.99
C HIS A 61 -5.49 3.77 18.34
N HIS A 62 -4.89 4.81 18.94
CA HIS A 62 -3.44 4.84 19.17
C HIS A 62 -2.97 3.66 20.02
N GLU A 63 -3.63 3.43 21.15
CA GLU A 63 -3.22 2.40 22.14
C GLU A 63 -3.72 0.99 21.82
N GLU A 64 -4.62 0.85 20.84
CA GLU A 64 -5.21 -0.45 20.46
C GLU A 64 -4.69 -0.94 19.12
N LYS A 65 -5.07 -0.26 18.03
CA LYS A 65 -4.79 -0.72 16.66
C LYS A 65 -3.43 -0.27 16.16
N ALA A 66 -3.11 1.01 16.37
CA ALA A 66 -1.92 1.60 15.81
C ALA A 66 -0.64 1.05 16.48
N VAL A 67 -0.67 0.80 17.79
CA VAL A 67 0.40 0.08 18.50
C VAL A 67 0.61 -1.33 17.93
N ALA A 68 -0.46 -2.08 17.65
CA ALA A 68 -0.34 -3.40 17.03
C ALA A 68 0.28 -3.33 15.63
N VAL A 69 -0.10 -2.33 14.82
CA VAL A 69 0.50 -2.08 13.51
C VAL A 69 2.00 -1.74 13.64
N ARG A 70 2.37 -0.86 14.58
CA ARG A 70 3.75 -0.45 14.88
C ARG A 70 4.60 -1.67 15.24
N ASP A 71 4.12 -2.47 16.18
CA ASP A 71 4.86 -3.61 16.76
C ASP A 71 4.89 -4.83 15.84
N THR A 72 4.14 -4.81 14.74
CA THR A 72 4.11 -5.89 13.74
C THR A 72 4.67 -5.42 12.40
N TRP A 73 3.83 -5.27 11.38
CA TRP A 73 4.28 -5.12 10.00
C TRP A 73 4.91 -3.77 9.69
N ALA A 74 4.51 -2.68 10.37
CA ALA A 74 5.09 -1.37 10.11
C ALA A 74 6.57 -1.29 10.52
N SER A 75 6.98 -2.05 11.55
CA SER A 75 8.39 -2.19 11.94
C SER A 75 9.27 -2.81 10.85
N ARG A 76 8.67 -3.51 9.86
CA ARG A 76 9.37 -4.13 8.73
C ARG A 76 9.56 -3.18 7.54
N CYS A 77 8.90 -2.02 7.55
CA CYS A 77 9.16 -0.93 6.59
C CYS A 77 10.53 -0.29 6.87
N ASN A 78 11.09 0.42 5.88
CA ASN A 78 12.37 1.12 6.10
C ASN A 78 12.20 2.32 7.05
N ALA A 79 11.02 2.94 7.01
CA ALA A 79 10.49 3.79 8.06
C ALA A 79 8.96 3.74 8.02
N HIS A 80 8.33 4.19 9.11
CA HIS A 80 6.89 4.35 9.18
C HIS A 80 6.51 5.61 9.96
N ILE A 81 5.40 6.21 9.57
CA ILE A 81 4.79 7.36 10.25
C ILE A 81 3.29 7.12 10.40
N PHE A 82 2.72 7.64 11.49
CA PHE A 82 1.29 7.59 11.72
C PHE A 82 0.67 8.98 11.51
N LEU A 83 -0.39 9.06 10.72
CA LEU A 83 -1.06 10.30 10.35
C LEU A 83 -2.33 10.40 11.19
N SER A 84 -2.35 11.34 12.13
CA SER A 84 -3.44 11.50 13.11
C SER A 84 -3.76 12.99 13.31
N SER A 85 -4.61 13.33 14.28
CA SER A 85 -4.85 14.71 14.69
C SER A 85 -3.96 15.19 15.84
N VAL A 86 -3.23 14.27 16.48
CA VAL A 86 -2.34 14.58 17.60
C VAL A 86 -0.96 13.98 17.38
N VAL A 87 0.05 14.64 17.93
CA VAL A 87 1.43 14.14 17.95
C VAL A 87 1.58 13.16 19.11
N ASN A 88 2.11 11.97 18.83
CA ASN A 88 2.45 10.94 19.80
C ASN A 88 3.81 10.35 19.42
N ARG A 89 4.83 10.66 20.23
CA ARG A 89 6.22 10.26 19.95
C ARG A 89 6.45 8.76 20.08
N THR A 90 5.65 8.07 20.88
CA THR A 90 5.75 6.62 21.09
C THR A 90 5.14 5.84 19.91
N LEU A 91 4.20 6.46 19.19
CA LEU A 91 3.56 5.94 17.98
C LEU A 91 4.10 6.59 16.69
N PRO A 92 5.30 7.18 16.71
CA PRO A 92 5.71 8.25 15.76
C PRO A 92 4.58 8.94 14.95
N SER A 93 3.55 9.47 15.62
CA SER A 93 2.42 10.12 14.95
C SER A 93 2.65 11.61 14.72
N VAL A 94 2.15 12.09 13.58
CA VAL A 94 2.17 13.49 13.16
C VAL A 94 0.73 14.00 13.14
N ALA A 95 0.52 15.22 13.67
CA ALA A 95 -0.77 15.92 13.61
C ALA A 95 -1.01 16.48 12.20
N ALA A 96 -1.66 15.67 11.36
CA ALA A 96 -1.96 15.95 9.97
C ALA A 96 -3.24 16.79 9.78
N VAL A 97 -4.18 16.70 10.73
CA VAL A 97 -5.47 17.42 10.72
C VAL A 97 -5.83 17.87 12.14
N VAL A 98 -6.75 18.83 12.26
CA VAL A 98 -7.23 19.27 13.59
C VAL A 98 -8.29 18.33 14.13
N ASN A 99 -9.30 18.00 13.31
CA ASN A 99 -10.43 17.18 13.70
C ASN A 99 -10.48 15.89 12.89
N GLU A 100 -10.78 14.78 13.57
CA GLU A 100 -10.86 13.46 12.95
C GLU A 100 -12.27 13.22 12.40
N SER A 101 -12.36 12.84 11.13
CA SER A 101 -13.60 12.42 10.50
C SER A 101 -13.29 11.72 9.18
N ARG A 102 -14.30 11.05 8.60
CA ARG A 102 -14.19 10.52 7.23
C ARG A 102 -13.95 11.63 6.21
N GLU A 103 -14.56 12.79 6.41
CA GLU A 103 -14.40 13.95 5.52
C GLU A 103 -12.98 14.57 5.60
N ALA A 104 -12.31 14.42 6.74
CA ALA A 104 -10.94 14.89 6.95
C ALA A 104 -9.87 13.96 6.33
N LEU A 105 -10.23 12.79 5.81
CA LEU A 105 -9.26 11.85 5.24
C LEU A 105 -8.53 12.44 4.03
N TRP A 106 -9.22 13.22 3.19
CA TRP A 106 -8.56 13.90 2.08
C TRP A 106 -7.53 14.94 2.56
N ASP A 107 -7.87 15.73 3.57
CA ASP A 107 -6.96 16.72 4.14
C ASP A 107 -5.75 16.06 4.79
N LYS A 108 -5.99 14.97 5.51
CA LYS A 108 -4.94 14.11 6.07
C LYS A 108 -4.03 13.55 4.98
N MET A 109 -4.59 13.14 3.83
CA MET A 109 -3.80 12.64 2.71
C MET A 109 -2.99 13.75 2.03
N LYS A 110 -3.58 14.93 1.78
CA LYS A 110 -2.84 16.10 1.27
C LYS A 110 -1.65 16.42 2.16
N PHE A 111 -1.87 16.47 3.47
CA PHE A 111 -0.79 16.64 4.44
C PHE A 111 0.27 15.55 4.30
N ALA A 112 -0.14 14.27 4.29
CA ALA A 112 0.77 13.14 4.19
C ALA A 112 1.65 13.22 2.92
N ILE A 113 1.07 13.55 1.77
CA ILE A 113 1.79 13.74 0.51
C ILE A 113 2.82 14.87 0.63
N HIS A 114 2.41 16.05 1.14
CA HIS A 114 3.34 17.17 1.31
C HIS A 114 4.46 16.86 2.32
N PHE A 115 4.13 16.18 3.40
CA PHE A 115 5.07 15.80 4.44
C PHE A 115 6.08 14.76 3.92
N ALA A 116 5.61 13.71 3.25
CA ALA A 116 6.46 12.69 2.65
C ALA A 116 7.36 13.28 1.56
N ALA A 117 6.81 14.12 0.67
CA ALA A 117 7.57 14.74 -0.40
C ALA A 117 8.72 15.61 0.13
N LYS A 118 8.50 16.36 1.21
CA LYS A 118 9.50 17.26 1.79
C LYS A 118 10.56 16.56 2.64
N ASN A 119 10.17 15.51 3.38
CA ASN A 119 11.02 14.93 4.42
C ASN A 119 11.58 13.55 4.06
N TYR A 120 11.02 12.87 3.06
CA TYR A 120 11.33 11.46 2.79
C TYR A 120 11.55 11.14 1.29
N ALA A 121 11.20 12.03 0.36
CA ALA A 121 11.32 11.75 -1.07
C ALA A 121 12.75 11.38 -1.51
N VAL A 122 13.77 11.93 -0.85
CA VAL A 122 15.18 11.64 -1.20
C VAL A 122 15.61 10.25 -0.72
N ASP A 123 15.12 9.84 0.46
CA ASP A 123 15.63 8.67 1.17
C ASP A 123 14.87 7.37 0.85
N TYR A 124 13.70 7.47 0.22
CA TYR A 124 12.79 6.34 -0.02
C TYR A 124 12.36 6.25 -1.49
N ASP A 125 12.10 5.02 -1.92
CA ASP A 125 11.75 4.66 -3.30
C ASP A 125 10.24 4.58 -3.50
N PHE A 126 9.54 4.08 -2.48
CA PHE A 126 8.10 3.83 -2.54
C PHE A 126 7.40 4.27 -1.25
N PHE A 127 6.16 4.73 -1.40
CA PHE A 127 5.35 5.35 -0.36
C PHE A 127 4.02 4.61 -0.25
N LEU A 128 3.89 3.78 0.77
CA LEU A 128 2.70 2.98 1.03
C LEU A 128 1.71 3.79 1.89
N LYS A 129 0.49 3.98 1.41
CA LYS A 129 -0.66 4.39 2.23
C LYS A 129 -1.35 3.14 2.75
N ALA A 130 -1.58 3.10 4.06
CA ALA A 130 -2.37 2.05 4.73
C ALA A 130 -3.22 2.65 5.86
N ASP A 131 -4.18 1.89 6.36
CA ASP A 131 -5.01 2.26 7.51
C ASP A 131 -4.58 1.46 8.75
N ASP A 132 -4.97 1.92 9.95
CA ASP A 132 -4.66 1.23 11.21
C ASP A 132 -5.38 -0.12 11.40
N ASP A 133 -6.28 -0.49 10.49
CA ASP A 133 -6.91 -1.80 10.39
C ASP A 133 -6.38 -2.62 9.20
N THR A 134 -5.27 -2.21 8.57
CA THR A 134 -4.60 -2.92 7.46
C THR A 134 -3.48 -3.85 7.95
N PHE A 135 -3.29 -4.99 7.28
CA PHE A 135 -2.11 -5.86 7.46
C PHE A 135 -1.30 -6.03 6.17
N VAL A 136 0.02 -5.86 6.23
CA VAL A 136 0.90 -5.92 5.04
C VAL A 136 2.05 -6.89 5.25
N VAL A 137 2.22 -7.84 4.33
CA VAL A 137 3.47 -8.61 4.24
C VAL A 137 4.49 -7.79 3.47
N VAL A 138 5.30 -7.01 4.17
CA VAL A 138 6.21 -6.00 3.58
C VAL A 138 7.24 -6.64 2.64
N GLU A 139 7.67 -7.86 2.93
CA GLU A 139 8.57 -8.65 2.09
C GLU A 139 7.95 -8.93 0.71
N ASN A 140 6.66 -9.29 0.68
CA ASN A 140 5.92 -9.51 -0.57
C ASN A 140 5.71 -8.20 -1.33
N LEU A 141 5.43 -7.11 -0.61
CA LEU A 141 5.35 -5.78 -1.20
C LEU A 141 6.68 -5.40 -1.88
N ARG A 142 7.82 -5.64 -1.22
CA ARG A 142 9.14 -5.36 -1.83
C ARG A 142 9.42 -6.23 -3.03
N LYS A 143 9.05 -7.51 -3.00
CA LYS A 143 9.19 -8.41 -4.15
C LYS A 143 8.40 -7.90 -5.35
N LEU A 144 7.17 -7.43 -5.13
CA LEU A 144 6.35 -6.77 -6.16
C LEU A 144 7.06 -5.53 -6.72
N LEU A 145 7.53 -4.64 -5.85
CA LEU A 145 8.12 -3.36 -6.24
C LEU A 145 9.52 -3.48 -6.87
N ALA A 146 10.24 -4.58 -6.64
CA ALA A 146 11.61 -4.78 -7.12
C ALA A 146 11.77 -4.71 -8.66
N ASN A 147 10.68 -4.94 -9.39
CA ASN A 147 10.66 -4.89 -10.86
C ASN A 147 10.22 -3.52 -11.42
N HIS A 148 10.08 -2.50 -10.56
CA HIS A 148 9.62 -1.18 -10.95
C HIS A 148 10.65 -0.10 -10.60
N SER A 149 10.80 0.88 -11.49
CA SER A 149 11.63 2.05 -11.21
C SER A 149 10.86 3.03 -10.31
N PRO A 150 11.45 3.54 -9.21
CA PRO A 150 10.84 4.62 -8.43
C PRO A 150 10.74 5.95 -9.19
N GLU A 151 11.47 6.09 -10.31
CA GLU A 151 11.42 7.26 -11.20
C GLU A 151 10.25 7.22 -12.20
N ASP A 152 9.58 6.07 -12.34
CA ASP A 152 8.39 5.98 -13.17
C ASP A 152 7.17 6.45 -12.37
N PRO A 153 6.34 7.39 -12.87
CA PRO A 153 5.19 7.91 -12.13
C PRO A 153 4.02 6.92 -12.14
N PHE A 154 3.90 6.10 -11.11
CA PHE A 154 2.79 5.17 -10.95
C PHE A 154 2.27 5.04 -9.51
N ILE A 155 1.02 4.58 -9.42
CA ILE A 155 0.42 4.05 -8.19
C ILE A 155 -0.10 2.64 -8.49
N MET A 156 0.02 1.73 -7.52
CA MET A 156 -0.57 0.39 -7.62
C MET A 156 -1.30 0.00 -6.32
N GLY A 157 -2.29 -0.86 -6.45
CA GLY A 157 -3.18 -1.29 -5.38
C GLY A 157 -4.43 -1.95 -5.97
N ARG A 158 -5.47 -2.11 -5.15
CA ARG A 158 -6.73 -2.72 -5.61
C ARG A 158 -7.54 -1.74 -6.46
N ARG A 159 -7.58 -1.93 -7.77
CA ARG A 159 -8.21 -0.98 -8.71
C ARG A 159 -9.73 -1.12 -8.77
N PHE A 160 -10.42 0.00 -8.53
CA PHE A 160 -11.85 0.20 -8.74
C PHE A 160 -12.13 1.17 -9.90
N ARG A 161 -13.31 1.05 -10.52
CA ARG A 161 -13.70 1.79 -11.74
C ARG A 161 -14.66 2.97 -11.59
N PRO A 162 -15.66 2.98 -10.70
CA PRO A 162 -16.88 3.76 -10.97
C PRO A 162 -16.77 5.29 -10.94
N TYR A 163 -15.67 5.86 -10.45
CA TYR A 163 -15.60 7.29 -10.12
C TYR A 163 -14.50 8.08 -10.81
N VAL A 164 -13.52 7.41 -11.42
CA VAL A 164 -12.38 8.05 -12.12
C VAL A 164 -12.20 7.31 -13.44
N LYS A 165 -11.89 8.02 -14.53
CA LYS A 165 -11.84 7.41 -15.88
C LYS A 165 -10.74 6.35 -15.97
N GLN A 166 -9.56 6.61 -15.40
CA GLN A 166 -8.54 5.57 -15.23
C GLN A 166 -8.80 4.61 -14.05
N GLY A 167 -9.91 4.75 -13.33
CA GLY A 167 -10.13 4.10 -12.05
C GLY A 167 -9.40 4.76 -10.88
N TYR A 168 -9.58 4.21 -9.69
CA TYR A 168 -8.97 4.63 -8.44
C TYR A 168 -8.58 3.40 -7.63
N LEU A 169 -7.79 3.55 -6.57
CA LEU A 169 -7.32 2.42 -5.77
C LEU A 169 -8.08 2.39 -4.45
N SER A 170 -8.59 1.23 -4.03
CA SER A 170 -9.35 1.11 -2.79
C SER A 170 -8.58 1.66 -1.59
N GLY A 171 -9.15 2.61 -0.86
CA GLY A 171 -8.51 3.21 0.31
C GLY A 171 -8.19 2.19 1.40
N GLY A 172 -9.15 1.32 1.74
CA GLY A 172 -9.00 0.31 2.79
C GLY A 172 -8.08 -0.85 2.43
N GLY A 173 -7.85 -1.12 1.13
CA GLY A 173 -6.87 -2.11 0.70
C GLY A 173 -5.42 -1.63 0.76
N GLY A 174 -5.23 -0.32 0.97
CA GLY A 174 -3.94 0.34 0.80
C GLY A 174 -3.51 0.46 -0.65
N TYR A 175 -2.55 1.34 -0.88
CA TYR A 175 -1.94 1.54 -2.20
C TYR A 175 -0.52 2.10 -2.04
N VAL A 176 0.32 1.86 -3.04
CA VAL A 176 1.72 2.31 -3.03
C VAL A 176 2.01 3.20 -4.21
N MET A 177 2.67 4.33 -3.94
CA MET A 177 3.13 5.31 -4.91
C MET A 177 4.63 5.16 -5.11
N SER A 178 5.11 5.27 -6.34
CA SER A 178 6.52 5.52 -6.60
C SER A 178 6.93 6.92 -6.12
N ARG A 179 8.23 7.15 -5.95
CA ARG A 179 8.78 8.49 -5.66
C ARG A 179 8.34 9.52 -6.70
N ALA A 180 8.43 9.21 -7.99
CA ALA A 180 7.99 10.13 -9.04
C ALA A 180 6.48 10.42 -8.95
N ALA A 181 5.65 9.43 -8.62
CA ALA A 181 4.22 9.65 -8.40
C ALA A 181 3.96 10.57 -7.20
N LEU A 182 4.64 10.34 -6.07
CA LEU A 182 4.52 11.19 -4.89
C LEU A 182 4.85 12.65 -5.24
N LEU A 183 5.95 12.88 -5.94
CA LEU A 183 6.40 14.23 -6.31
C LEU A 183 5.44 14.89 -7.32
N ASN A 184 4.94 14.16 -8.31
CA ASN A 184 3.98 14.70 -9.26
C ASN A 184 2.66 15.07 -8.58
N ILE A 185 2.14 14.21 -7.70
CA ILE A 185 0.92 14.48 -6.92
C ILE A 185 1.15 15.66 -5.98
N HIS A 186 2.30 15.71 -5.31
CA HIS A 186 2.68 16.85 -4.47
C HIS A 186 2.63 18.18 -5.24
N MET A 187 3.23 18.22 -6.43
CA MET A 187 3.21 19.41 -7.28
C MET A 187 1.79 19.71 -7.81
N GLY A 188 1.02 18.69 -8.15
CA GLY A 188 -0.38 18.82 -8.54
C GLY A 188 -1.24 19.44 -7.45
N LEU A 189 -1.09 18.99 -6.20
CA LEU A 189 -1.82 19.55 -5.06
C LEU A 189 -1.52 21.04 -4.85
N LEU A 190 -0.32 21.50 -5.22
CA LEU A 190 0.08 22.91 -5.10
C LEU A 190 -0.37 23.78 -6.27
N ARG A 191 -0.51 23.20 -7.48
CA ARG A 191 -0.63 23.97 -8.73
C ARG A 191 -1.92 23.73 -9.50
N GLU A 192 -2.54 22.56 -9.33
CA GLU A 192 -3.69 22.11 -10.11
C GLU A 192 -4.94 22.02 -9.24
N LYS A 193 -5.88 22.94 -9.46
CA LYS A 193 -7.15 22.98 -8.72
C LYS A 193 -7.95 21.68 -8.84
N GLU A 194 -7.89 21.03 -10.00
CA GLU A 194 -8.57 19.74 -10.22
C GLU A 194 -7.97 18.60 -9.41
N CYS A 195 -6.66 18.62 -9.15
CA CYS A 195 -6.00 17.65 -8.28
C CYS A 195 -6.30 17.94 -6.80
N ALA A 196 -6.12 19.19 -6.35
CA ALA A 196 -6.38 19.57 -4.96
C ALA A 196 -7.86 19.40 -4.57
N GLY A 197 -8.76 19.64 -5.53
CA GLY A 197 -10.20 19.72 -5.29
C GLY A 197 -10.59 20.97 -4.49
N ASN A 198 -11.83 20.99 -4.01
CA ASN A 198 -12.29 21.99 -3.03
C ASN A 198 -11.63 21.75 -1.66
N GLU A 199 -11.77 22.73 -0.75
CA GLU A 199 -10.97 22.84 0.48
C GLU A 199 -10.97 21.58 1.37
N SER A 200 -12.10 20.88 1.53
CA SER A 200 -12.22 19.68 2.40
C SER A 200 -13.29 18.68 1.92
N GLY A 201 -13.27 17.45 2.47
CA GLY A 201 -14.32 16.44 2.30
C GLY A 201 -14.17 15.53 1.08
N GLY A 202 -15.03 14.53 0.96
CA GLY A 202 -15.05 13.53 -0.12
C GLY A 202 -14.14 12.31 0.12
N ALA A 203 -14.34 11.29 -0.71
CA ALA A 203 -13.61 10.02 -0.58
C ALA A 203 -12.14 10.20 -1.00
N GLU A 204 -11.24 10.02 -0.04
CA GLU A 204 -9.78 10.19 -0.18
C GLU A 204 -9.22 9.36 -1.35
N ASP A 205 -9.65 8.10 -1.46
CA ASP A 205 -9.21 7.16 -2.49
C ASP A 205 -9.65 7.57 -3.91
N VAL A 206 -10.87 8.09 -4.05
CA VAL A 206 -11.33 8.67 -5.32
C VAL A 206 -10.55 9.93 -5.67
N ARG A 207 -10.29 10.79 -4.68
CA ARG A 207 -9.58 12.07 -4.90
C ARG A 207 -8.12 11.87 -5.27
N ILE A 208 -7.40 10.97 -4.61
CA ILE A 208 -6.01 10.66 -4.99
C ILE A 208 -5.96 10.06 -6.41
N GLY A 209 -6.92 9.20 -6.77
CA GLY A 209 -7.04 8.66 -8.13
C GLY A 209 -7.32 9.74 -9.18
N LYS A 210 -8.19 10.71 -8.85
CA LYS A 210 -8.47 11.85 -9.73
C LYS A 210 -7.27 12.76 -9.88
N CYS A 211 -6.58 13.09 -8.80
CA CYS A 211 -5.35 13.86 -8.87
C CYS A 211 -4.29 13.16 -9.72
N ALA A 212 -4.09 11.85 -9.51
CA ALA A 212 -3.16 11.06 -10.32
C ALA A 212 -3.45 11.17 -11.82
N GLU A 213 -4.73 11.17 -12.21
CA GLU A 213 -5.16 11.34 -13.61
C GLU A 213 -4.79 12.72 -14.15
N VAL A 214 -5.01 13.76 -13.37
CA VAL A 214 -4.70 15.16 -13.71
C VAL A 214 -3.19 15.35 -13.92
N VAL A 215 -2.36 14.77 -13.04
CA VAL A 215 -0.89 14.93 -13.10
C VAL A 215 -0.18 13.86 -13.93
N GLY A 216 -0.92 13.05 -14.71
CA GLY A 216 -0.34 12.03 -15.59
C GLY A 216 0.32 10.84 -14.87
N VAL A 217 0.01 10.63 -13.59
CA VAL A 217 0.44 9.45 -12.83
C VAL A 217 -0.48 8.28 -13.17
N ARG A 218 0.12 7.16 -13.58
CA ARG A 218 -0.62 5.99 -14.06
C ARG A 218 -0.99 5.04 -12.92
N LEU A 219 -2.18 4.47 -12.99
CA LEU A 219 -2.52 3.29 -12.21
C LEU A 219 -2.02 2.04 -12.94
N ILE A 220 -1.10 1.30 -12.31
CA ILE A 220 -0.59 0.03 -12.83
C ILE A 220 -1.10 -1.14 -11.99
N ASP A 221 -1.29 -2.28 -12.65
CA ASP A 221 -1.88 -3.45 -12.04
C ASP A 221 -0.90 -4.12 -11.06
N SER A 222 -1.39 -4.42 -9.85
CA SER A 222 -0.67 -5.17 -8.84
C SER A 222 -1.10 -6.63 -8.81
N LEU A 223 -1.36 -7.25 -9.96
CA LEU A 223 -1.78 -8.65 -10.05
C LEU A 223 -0.59 -9.60 -9.92
N ASP A 224 -0.80 -10.78 -9.36
CA ASP A 224 0.18 -11.86 -9.39
C ASP A 224 0.34 -12.45 -10.81
N PRO A 225 1.32 -13.34 -11.06
CA PRO A 225 1.50 -14.02 -12.34
C PRO A 225 0.30 -14.87 -12.79
N PHE A 226 -0.66 -15.17 -11.90
CA PHE A 226 -1.91 -15.86 -12.21
C PHE A 226 -3.07 -14.88 -12.46
N GLY A 227 -2.82 -13.58 -12.43
CA GLY A 227 -3.82 -12.54 -12.62
C GLY A 227 -4.69 -12.27 -11.38
N LEU A 228 -4.28 -12.75 -10.20
CA LEU A 228 -5.01 -12.55 -8.94
C LEU A 228 -4.53 -11.29 -8.22
N GLU A 229 -5.45 -10.69 -7.48
CA GLU A 229 -5.23 -9.45 -6.77
C GLU A 229 -4.35 -9.64 -5.53
N ARG A 230 -3.41 -8.71 -5.30
CA ARG A 230 -2.53 -8.71 -4.11
C ARG A 230 -2.97 -7.77 -3.00
N PHE A 231 -3.85 -6.81 -3.32
CA PHE A 231 -4.38 -5.83 -2.38
C PHE A 231 -5.86 -6.12 -2.17
N HIS A 232 -6.29 -6.22 -0.91
CA HIS A 232 -7.63 -6.63 -0.55
C HIS A 232 -8.27 -5.63 0.41
N PRO A 233 -9.49 -5.16 0.14
CA PRO A 233 -10.15 -4.13 0.95
C PRO A 233 -10.91 -4.69 2.17
N PHE A 234 -10.95 -6.02 2.31
CA PHE A 234 -11.60 -6.70 3.44
C PHE A 234 -10.63 -7.66 4.09
N GLY A 235 -10.93 -8.07 5.33
CA GLY A 235 -10.08 -8.96 6.10
C GLY A 235 -10.03 -10.37 5.52
N PRO A 236 -9.03 -11.20 5.88
CA PRO A 236 -8.83 -12.51 5.27
C PRO A 236 -10.07 -13.40 5.32
N SER A 237 -10.77 -13.46 6.46
CA SER A 237 -12.01 -14.24 6.61
C SER A 237 -13.11 -13.83 5.64
N TYR A 238 -13.22 -12.53 5.34
CA TYR A 238 -14.19 -12.01 4.38
C TYR A 238 -13.79 -12.36 2.95
N MET A 239 -12.50 -12.19 2.62
CA MET A 239 -11.96 -12.49 1.29
C MET A 239 -11.99 -13.99 0.96
N MET A 240 -11.98 -14.86 1.96
CA MET A 240 -12.11 -16.32 1.79
C MET A 240 -13.56 -16.80 1.76
N SER A 241 -14.53 -15.96 2.14
CA SER A 241 -15.93 -16.34 2.18
C SER A 241 -16.65 -15.96 0.89
N LYS A 242 -16.94 -16.98 0.05
CA LYS A 242 -17.73 -16.80 -1.17
C LYS A 242 -19.08 -16.13 -0.87
N VAL A 243 -19.76 -16.53 0.20
CA VAL A 243 -21.04 -15.96 0.63
C VAL A 243 -20.91 -14.47 0.98
N ALA A 244 -19.84 -14.10 1.70
CA ALA A 244 -19.60 -12.71 2.07
C ALA A 244 -19.30 -11.84 0.84
N LEU A 245 -18.48 -12.34 -0.09
CA LEU A 245 -18.17 -11.64 -1.33
C LEU A 245 -19.39 -11.46 -2.22
N THR A 246 -20.17 -12.53 -2.47
CA THR A 246 -21.36 -12.47 -3.33
C THR A 246 -22.50 -11.64 -2.72
N SER A 247 -22.56 -11.52 -1.39
CA SER A 247 -23.52 -10.62 -0.73
C SER A 247 -23.10 -9.15 -0.81
N THR A 248 -21.84 -8.85 -1.16
CA THR A 248 -21.32 -7.50 -1.33
C THR A 248 -21.36 -7.07 -2.79
N THR A 249 -22.56 -6.84 -3.30
CA THR A 249 -22.81 -6.56 -4.73
C THR A 249 -22.03 -5.36 -5.28
N TRP A 250 -21.81 -4.33 -4.45
CA TRP A 250 -21.01 -3.16 -4.87
C TRP A 250 -19.56 -3.54 -5.14
N PHE A 251 -19.00 -4.48 -4.38
CA PHE A 251 -17.61 -4.88 -4.52
C PHE A 251 -17.38 -5.51 -5.89
N GLU A 252 -18.23 -6.46 -6.30
CA GLU A 252 -18.18 -7.04 -7.64
C GLU A 252 -18.29 -5.98 -8.75
N LYS A 253 -19.22 -5.03 -8.58
CA LYS A 253 -19.45 -3.96 -9.57
C LYS A 253 -18.27 -2.98 -9.68
N TYR A 254 -17.59 -2.71 -8.58
CA TYR A 254 -16.55 -1.67 -8.53
C TYR A 254 -15.22 -2.17 -9.07
N ASN A 255 -14.97 -3.46 -8.94
CA ASN A 255 -13.71 -4.08 -9.31
C ASN A 255 -13.35 -3.86 -10.79
N TYR A 256 -12.10 -3.46 -11.02
CA TYR A 256 -11.56 -3.38 -12.37
C TYR A 256 -11.31 -4.79 -12.94
N HIS A 257 -10.63 -5.63 -12.18
CA HIS A 257 -10.40 -7.02 -12.56
C HIS A 257 -11.50 -7.92 -12.03
N LYS A 258 -11.89 -8.95 -12.79
CA LYS A 258 -12.92 -9.90 -12.32
C LYS A 258 -12.42 -10.56 -11.03
N ILE A 259 -13.29 -10.64 -10.03
CA ILE A 259 -12.97 -11.40 -8.81
C ILE A 259 -12.98 -12.89 -9.17
N SER A 260 -11.83 -13.54 -9.02
CA SER A 260 -11.73 -14.99 -9.07
C SER A 260 -11.70 -15.52 -7.63
N THR A 261 -12.73 -16.26 -7.23
CA THR A 261 -12.69 -17.05 -6.00
C THR A 261 -12.31 -18.47 -6.39
N VAL A 262 -11.23 -19.01 -5.82
CA VAL A 262 -10.89 -20.43 -6.01
C VAL A 262 -12.05 -21.25 -5.44
N SER A 263 -12.65 -22.07 -6.31
CA SER A 263 -13.76 -22.98 -5.98
C SER A 263 -13.25 -24.23 -5.28
#